data_AF-A0A1F7CR65-F1
#
_entry.id   AF-A0A1F7CR65-F1
#
_cell.length_a   1.000
_cell.length_b   1.000
_cell.length_c   1.000
_cell.angle_alpha   90.00
_cell.angle_beta   90.00
_cell.angle_gamma   90.00
#
_symmetry.space_group_name_H-M   'P 1'
#
loop_
_entity.id
_entity.type
_entity.pdbx_description
1 polymer ?
#
loop_
_entity_poly.entity_id
_entity_poly.type
_entity_poly.pdbx_seq_one_letter_code
_entity_poly.pdbx_strand_id
1 'polypeptide(L)'
;MVVCALDVLFVQRRFLMKSALWFAIVAMLLGSIASVMLQMKVRHISAWLLLLVTDVVCIGLAAGFLVAQGVPESAWPKGGEWGWLLLRGFIVAIGAYCFFAAFHYEGGMMSILTIFSLAPVCAVLLLAFFGGGWPTLRQWVGLVLALCAVWLVVGGRGQISP
;
A
#
# COMPACT_ATOMS: atom_id res chain seq x y z
N MET A 1 -1.28 -1.45 -3.49
CA MET A 1 -2.62 -1.33 -4.11
C MET A 1 -3.63 -2.41 -3.72
N VAL A 2 -3.25 -3.50 -3.06
CA VAL A 2 -4.21 -4.46 -2.46
C VAL A 2 -4.74 -4.00 -1.08
N VAL A 3 -4.13 -2.96 -0.49
CA VAL A 3 -4.52 -2.43 0.83
C VAL A 3 -5.92 -1.82 0.81
N CYS A 4 -6.37 -1.24 -0.32
CA CYS A 4 -7.68 -0.60 -0.41
C CYS A 4 -8.88 -1.57 -0.30
N ALA A 5 -8.71 -2.86 -0.62
CA ALA A 5 -9.78 -3.85 -0.50
C ALA A 5 -9.89 -4.47 0.90
N LEU A 6 -8.84 -4.37 1.72
CA LEU A 6 -8.78 -4.99 3.04
C LEU A 6 -9.06 -4.01 4.19
N ASP A 7 -8.99 -2.70 3.94
CA ASP A 7 -9.33 -1.66 4.93
C ASP A 7 -10.84 -1.63 5.29
N VAL A 8 -11.72 -2.29 4.51
CA VAL A 8 -13.19 -2.28 4.72
C VAL A 8 -13.63 -3.20 5.88
N LEU A 9 -12.75 -4.03 6.44
CA LEU A 9 -13.11 -5.03 7.47
C LEU A 9 -12.96 -4.58 8.93
N PHE A 10 -12.69 -3.30 9.20
CA PHE A 10 -12.35 -2.85 10.56
C PHE A 10 -13.54 -2.28 11.37
N VAL A 11 -14.45 -3.17 11.80
CA VAL A 11 -15.35 -2.94 12.96
C VAL A 11 -15.53 -4.21 13.79
N GLN A 12 -14.66 -4.46 14.79
CA GLN A 12 -15.03 -4.92 16.15
C GLN A 12 -13.81 -5.24 17.05
N ARG A 13 -13.53 -4.33 17.98
CA ARG A 13 -12.44 -4.34 18.98
C ARG A 13 -12.55 -5.48 20.00
N ARG A 14 -11.76 -6.56 19.87
CA ARG A 14 -10.95 -7.21 20.94
C ARG A 14 -10.43 -8.61 20.59
N PHE A 15 -10.99 -9.28 19.58
CA PHE A 15 -10.47 -10.58 19.07
C PHE A 15 -9.43 -10.43 17.93
N LEU A 16 -9.02 -9.19 17.61
CA LEU A 16 -8.47 -8.76 16.32
C LEU A 16 -6.94 -8.85 16.12
N MET A 17 -6.11 -9.03 17.15
CA MET A 17 -4.65 -8.90 16.95
C MET A 17 -4.02 -10.07 16.18
N LYS A 18 -4.53 -11.30 16.35
CA LYS A 18 -4.06 -12.45 15.55
C LYS A 18 -4.60 -12.39 14.12
N SER A 19 -5.83 -11.89 13.90
CA SER A 19 -6.44 -11.80 12.56
C SER A 19 -5.92 -10.62 11.73
N ALA A 20 -5.59 -9.49 12.34
CA ALA A 20 -5.03 -8.33 11.64
C ALA A 20 -3.68 -8.66 10.96
N LEU A 21 -2.82 -9.44 11.65
CA LEU A 21 -1.56 -9.92 11.07
C LEU A 21 -1.78 -10.82 9.86
N TRP A 22 -2.79 -11.70 9.90
CA TRP A 22 -3.15 -12.53 8.76
C TRP A 22 -3.62 -11.70 7.57
N PHE A 23 -4.43 -10.67 7.78
CA PHE A 23 -4.84 -9.77 6.70
C PHE A 23 -3.65 -9.03 6.08
N ALA A 24 -2.68 -8.58 6.90
CA ALA A 24 -1.47 -7.95 6.40
C ALA A 24 -0.61 -8.92 5.56
N ILE A 25 -0.46 -10.17 6.00
CA ILE A 25 0.26 -11.22 5.27
C ILE A 25 -0.42 -11.50 3.93
N VAL A 26 -1.74 -11.68 3.93
CA VAL A 26 -2.51 -11.92 2.69
C VAL A 26 -2.42 -10.72 1.75
N ALA A 27 -2.53 -9.49 2.25
CA ALA A 27 -2.36 -8.28 1.47
C ALA A 27 -0.98 -8.20 0.82
N MET A 28 0.07 -8.56 1.57
CA MET A 28 1.45 -8.59 1.08
C MET A 28 1.62 -9.64 -0.03
N LEU A 29 1.08 -10.84 0.14
CA LEU A 29 1.16 -11.91 -0.87
C LEU A 29 0.44 -11.53 -2.15
N LEU A 30 -0.81 -11.07 -2.05
CA LEU A 30 -1.59 -10.61 -3.21
C LEU A 30 -0.94 -9.40 -3.89
N GLY A 31 -0.40 -8.46 -3.11
CA GLY A 31 0.34 -7.31 -3.64
C GLY A 31 1.62 -7.71 -4.37
N SER A 32 2.30 -8.74 -3.89
CA SER A 32 3.49 -9.31 -4.55
C SER A 32 3.14 -9.97 -5.88
N ILE A 33 2.06 -10.77 -5.92
CA ILE A 33 1.55 -11.38 -7.15
C ILE A 33 1.18 -10.30 -8.18
N ALA A 34 0.42 -9.29 -7.76
CA ALA A 34 0.04 -8.18 -8.62
C ALA A 34 1.27 -7.44 -9.18
N SER A 35 2.32 -7.25 -8.38
CA SER A 35 3.56 -6.61 -8.81
C SER A 35 4.34 -7.45 -9.83
N VAL A 36 4.36 -8.79 -9.68
CA VAL A 36 4.95 -9.71 -10.67
C VAL A 36 4.18 -9.64 -11.98
N MET A 37 2.84 -9.73 -11.93
CA MET A 37 1.98 -9.61 -13.10
C MET A 37 2.20 -8.27 -13.82
N LEU A 38 2.38 -7.20 -13.05
CA LEU A 38 2.64 -5.87 -13.58
C LEU A 38 3.93 -5.81 -14.39
N GLN A 39 5.03 -6.37 -13.86
CA GLN A 39 6.30 -6.42 -14.59
C GLN A 39 6.22 -7.34 -15.83
N MET A 40 5.58 -8.51 -15.72
CA MET A 40 5.62 -9.53 -16.76
C MET A 40 4.68 -9.26 -17.95
N LYS A 41 3.48 -8.73 -17.70
CA LYS A 41 2.40 -8.73 -18.70
C LYS A 41 1.88 -7.36 -19.08
N VAL A 42 1.91 -6.38 -18.17
CA VAL A 42 1.18 -5.12 -18.39
C VAL A 42 2.06 -3.86 -18.27
N ARG A 43 3.39 -4.01 -18.20
CA ARG A 43 4.35 -2.89 -18.17
C ARG A 43 4.21 -1.90 -19.34
N HIS A 44 3.78 -2.39 -20.51
CA HIS A 44 3.61 -1.58 -21.72
C HIS A 44 2.35 -0.71 -21.69
N ILE A 45 1.40 -1.01 -20.79
CA ILE A 45 0.16 -0.25 -20.64
C ILE A 45 0.47 1.07 -19.91
N SER A 46 -0.22 2.15 -20.29
CA SER A 46 -0.05 3.44 -19.64
C SER A 46 -0.42 3.37 -18.15
N ALA A 47 0.38 4.03 -17.30
CA ALA A 47 0.16 4.05 -15.85
C ALA A 47 -1.22 4.61 -15.46
N TRP A 48 -1.72 5.60 -16.20
CA TRP A 48 -3.05 6.16 -16.01
C TRP A 48 -4.17 5.16 -16.31
N LEU A 49 -4.03 4.33 -17.35
CA LEU A 49 -5.03 3.32 -17.67
C LEU A 49 -5.01 2.19 -16.63
N LEU A 50 -3.83 1.77 -16.17
CA LEU A 50 -3.69 0.80 -15.08
C LEU A 50 -4.33 1.30 -13.77
N LEU A 51 -4.13 2.57 -13.44
CA LEU A 51 -4.78 3.23 -12.31
C LEU A 51 -6.30 3.20 -12.45
N LEU A 52 -6.81 3.67 -13.58
CA LEU A 52 -8.25 3.74 -13.84
C LEU A 52 -8.92 2.36 -13.72
N VAL A 53 -8.35 1.33 -14.37
CA VAL A 53 -8.91 -0.03 -14.33
C VAL A 53 -8.88 -0.59 -12.91
N THR A 54 -7.78 -0.35 -12.17
CA THR A 54 -7.67 -0.83 -10.78
C THR A 54 -8.72 -0.16 -9.89
N ASP A 55 -8.89 1.16 -9.99
CA ASP A 55 -9.84 1.91 -9.18
C ASP A 55 -11.28 1.51 -9.50
N VAL A 56 -11.63 1.31 -10.78
CA VAL A 56 -12.97 0.85 -11.18
C VAL A 56 -13.29 -0.53 -10.57
N VAL A 57 -12.36 -1.48 -10.63
CA VAL A 57 -12.54 -2.81 -10.02
C VAL A 57 -12.68 -2.70 -8.50
N CYS A 58 -11.85 -1.90 -7.85
CA CYS A 58 -11.90 -1.68 -6.41
C CYS A 58 -13.23 -1.04 -5.97
N ILE A 59 -13.71 -0.02 -6.69
CA ILE A 59 -14.99 0.64 -6.41
C ILE A 59 -16.14 -0.36 -6.56
N GLY A 60 -16.15 -1.15 -7.64
CA GLY A 60 -17.20 -2.15 -7.87
C GLY A 60 -17.26 -3.21 -6.76
N LEU A 61 -16.10 -3.74 -6.34
CA LEU A 61 -16.02 -4.70 -5.23
C LEU A 61 -16.46 -4.07 -3.91
N ALA A 62 -15.98 -2.86 -3.60
CA ALA A 62 -16.33 -2.15 -2.38
C ALA A 62 -17.85 -1.87 -2.32
N ALA A 63 -18.44 -1.37 -3.40
CA ALA A 63 -19.88 -1.16 -3.49
C ALA A 63 -20.67 -2.45 -3.29
N GLY A 64 -20.25 -3.55 -3.92
CA GLY A 64 -20.88 -4.86 -3.75
C GLY A 64 -20.85 -5.34 -2.30
N PHE A 65 -19.71 -5.20 -1.61
CA PHE A 65 -19.59 -5.58 -0.19
C PHE A 65 -20.40 -4.68 0.73
N LEU A 66 -20.46 -3.37 0.46
CA LEU A 66 -21.28 -2.44 1.24
C LEU A 66 -22.77 -2.81 1.17
N VAL A 67 -23.26 -3.17 -0.02
CA VAL A 67 -24.63 -3.65 -0.21
C VAL A 67 -24.85 -5.00 0.48
N ALA A 68 -23.93 -5.96 0.30
CA ALA A 68 -24.06 -7.30 0.88
C ALA A 68 -24.04 -7.30 2.42
N GLN A 69 -23.29 -6.39 3.04
CA GLN A 69 -23.20 -6.27 4.50
C GLN A 69 -24.31 -5.42 5.12
N GLY A 70 -25.10 -4.70 4.31
CA GLY A 70 -26.17 -3.83 4.81
C GLY A 70 -25.65 -2.77 5.78
N VAL A 71 -24.53 -2.11 5.42
CA VAL A 71 -23.86 -1.16 6.32
C VAL A 71 -24.83 -0.04 6.74
N PRO A 72 -25.05 0.16 8.05
CA PRO A 72 -26.04 1.12 8.53
C PRO A 72 -25.61 2.55 8.21
N GLU A 73 -26.57 3.45 7.97
CA GLU A 73 -26.32 4.88 7.68
C GLU A 73 -25.47 5.57 8.75
N SER A 74 -25.52 5.08 10.00
CA SER A 74 -24.71 5.61 11.11
C SER A 74 -23.20 5.42 10.92
N ALA A 75 -22.78 4.47 10.08
CA ALA A 75 -21.39 4.21 9.74
C ALA A 75 -20.91 4.98 8.49
N TRP A 76 -21.81 5.74 7.85
CA TRP A 76 -21.43 6.58 6.71
C TRP A 76 -20.68 7.82 7.17
N PRO A 77 -19.73 8.31 6.37
CA PRO A 77 -18.94 9.47 6.74
C PRO A 77 -19.81 10.71 6.91
N LYS A 78 -19.56 11.46 7.98
CA LYS A 78 -20.31 12.68 8.30
C LYS A 78 -19.55 13.90 7.79
N GLY A 79 -20.25 14.85 7.16
CA GLY A 79 -19.77 16.20 6.81
C GLY A 79 -18.25 16.35 6.62
N GLY A 80 -17.54 16.75 7.68
CA GLY A 80 -16.10 17.01 7.67
C GLY A 80 -15.19 15.79 7.39
N GLU A 81 -15.67 14.57 7.59
CA GLU A 81 -14.93 13.34 7.29
C GLU A 81 -14.77 13.10 5.79
N TRP A 82 -15.70 13.61 4.97
CA TRP A 82 -15.61 13.53 3.51
C TRP A 82 -14.37 14.24 2.97
N GLY A 83 -14.01 15.41 3.54
CA GLY A 83 -12.81 16.14 3.14
C GLY A 83 -11.54 15.31 3.35
N TRP A 84 -11.43 14.64 4.50
CA TRP A 84 -10.30 13.77 4.83
C TRP A 84 -10.26 12.51 3.96
N LEU A 85 -11.42 11.92 3.66
CA LEU A 85 -11.51 10.75 2.77
C LEU A 85 -11.11 11.09 1.34
N LEU A 86 -11.56 12.23 0.82
CA LEU A 86 -11.18 12.71 -0.51
C LEU A 86 -9.68 13.02 -0.58
N LEU A 87 -9.13 13.67 0.45
CA LEU A 87 -7.69 13.93 0.52
C LEU A 87 -6.87 12.63 0.57
N ARG A 88 -7.29 11.65 1.39
CA ARG A 88 -6.67 10.31 1.41
C ARG A 88 -6.72 9.66 0.04
N GLY A 89 -7.90 9.66 -0.60
CA GLY A 89 -8.09 9.10 -1.93
C GLY A 89 -7.17 9.73 -2.97
N PHE A 90 -7.05 11.06 -2.96
CA PHE A 90 -6.15 11.81 -3.83
C PHE A 90 -4.68 11.41 -3.62
N ILE A 91 -4.21 11.37 -2.36
CA ILE A 91 -2.82 10.98 -2.04
C ILE A 91 -2.54 9.54 -2.51
N VAL A 92 -3.49 8.63 -2.29
CA VAL A 92 -3.38 7.22 -2.73
C VAL A 92 -3.33 7.12 -4.25
N ALA A 93 -4.17 7.86 -4.98
CA ALA A 93 -4.20 7.86 -6.44
C ALA A 93 -2.88 8.36 -7.03
N ILE A 94 -2.32 9.45 -6.50
CA ILE A 94 -1.02 9.97 -6.93
C ILE A 94 0.10 8.98 -6.60
N GLY A 95 0.13 8.41 -5.39
CA GLY A 95 1.13 7.42 -5.01
C GLY A 95 1.07 6.15 -5.87
N ALA A 96 -0.13 5.70 -6.20
CA ALA A 96 -0.37 4.59 -7.12
C ALA A 96 0.11 4.88 -8.54
N TYR A 97 -0.18 6.08 -9.07
CA TYR A 97 0.34 6.51 -10.36
C TYR A 97 1.87 6.47 -10.37
N CYS A 98 2.54 7.06 -9.37
CA CYS A 98 4.00 7.05 -9.27
C CYS A 98 4.55 5.61 -9.20
N PHE A 99 3.89 4.71 -8.49
CA PHE A 99 4.27 3.30 -8.43
C PHE A 99 4.18 2.65 -9.81
N PHE A 100 3.05 2.77 -10.53
CA PHE A 100 2.90 2.22 -11.87
C PHE A 100 3.86 2.85 -12.89
N ALA A 101 4.05 4.16 -12.81
CA ALA A 101 5.01 4.87 -13.64
C ALA A 101 6.44 4.38 -13.40
N ALA A 102 6.83 4.06 -12.16
CA ALA A 102 8.15 3.53 -11.85
C ALA A 102 8.42 2.21 -12.58
N PHE A 103 7.44 1.31 -12.69
CA PHE A 103 7.57 0.08 -13.48
C PHE A 103 7.63 0.33 -14.98
N HIS A 104 7.03 1.42 -15.46
CA HIS A 104 7.13 1.80 -16.87
C HIS A 104 8.55 2.29 -17.19
N TYR A 105 9.06 3.24 -16.39
CA TYR A 105 10.33 3.95 -16.63
C TYR A 105 11.59 3.19 -16.17
N GLU A 106 11.56 2.46 -15.05
CA GLU A 106 12.68 1.63 -14.60
C GLU A 106 12.45 0.15 -14.96
N GLY A 107 13.49 -0.51 -15.51
CA GLY A 107 13.41 -1.90 -15.96
C GLY A 107 13.45 -2.97 -14.86
N GLY A 108 13.86 -2.61 -13.64
CA GLY A 108 14.06 -3.56 -12.55
C GLY A 108 12.90 -3.57 -11.55
N MET A 109 12.13 -4.65 -11.47
CA MET A 109 11.14 -4.81 -10.39
C MET A 109 11.79 -4.90 -9.01
N MET A 110 12.95 -5.55 -8.90
CA MET A 110 13.70 -5.69 -7.64
C MET A 110 14.03 -4.32 -7.06
N SER A 111 14.47 -3.40 -7.91
CA SER A 111 14.72 -1.99 -7.62
C SER A 111 13.50 -1.33 -6.95
N ILE A 112 12.38 -1.35 -7.64
CA ILE A 112 11.19 -0.58 -7.32
C ILE A 112 10.53 -1.13 -6.06
N LEU A 113 10.39 -2.45 -5.95
CA LEU A 113 9.76 -3.08 -4.80
C LEU A 113 10.60 -2.95 -3.53
N THR A 114 11.92 -2.97 -3.66
CA THR A 114 12.80 -2.77 -2.51
C THR A 114 12.73 -1.33 -2.00
N ILE A 115 12.63 -0.34 -2.89
CA ILE A 115 12.36 1.03 -2.46
C ILE A 115 10.97 1.15 -1.82
N PHE A 116 9.96 0.49 -2.41
CA PHE A 116 8.59 0.53 -1.91
C PHE A 116 8.41 -0.14 -0.54
N SER A 117 9.29 -1.08 -0.15
CA SER A 117 9.27 -1.69 1.19
C SER A 117 9.67 -0.70 2.30
N LEU A 118 10.17 0.49 1.96
CA LEU A 118 10.37 1.60 2.90
C LEU A 118 9.08 2.35 3.25
N ALA A 119 7.97 2.11 2.57
CA ALA A 119 6.68 2.73 2.89
C ALA A 119 6.31 2.67 4.40
N PRO A 120 6.40 1.52 5.11
CA PRO A 120 6.18 1.47 6.55
C PRO A 120 7.19 2.29 7.37
N VAL A 121 8.45 2.40 6.93
CA VAL A 121 9.47 3.23 7.60
C VAL A 121 9.06 4.70 7.53
N CYS A 122 8.69 5.19 6.34
CA CYS A 122 8.19 6.55 6.15
C CYS A 122 6.90 6.79 6.94
N ALA A 123 5.98 5.83 6.98
CA ALA A 123 4.73 5.94 7.73
C ALA A 123 4.97 6.09 9.23
N VAL A 124 5.90 5.31 9.81
CA VAL A 124 6.26 5.41 11.23
C VAL A 124 6.90 6.77 11.53
N LEU A 125 7.76 7.28 10.66
CA LEU A 125 8.38 8.60 10.84
C LEU A 125 7.35 9.74 10.74
N LEU A 126 6.44 9.68 9.77
CA LEU A 126 5.35 10.64 9.64
C LEU A 126 4.41 10.58 10.85
N LEU A 127 4.11 9.37 11.35
CA LEU A 127 3.31 9.21 12.57
C LEU A 127 4.02 9.75 13.81
N ALA A 128 5.34 9.58 13.92
CA ALA A 128 6.12 10.17 14.99
C ALA A 128 6.10 11.70 14.94
N PHE A 129 6.13 12.28 13.73
CA PHE A 129 6.14 13.73 13.52
C PHE A 129 4.78 14.39 13.73
N PHE A 130 3.70 13.81 13.20
CA PHE A 130 2.35 14.39 13.23
C PHE A 130 1.44 13.82 14.34
N GLY A 131 1.69 12.58 14.77
CA GLY A 131 0.81 11.81 15.68
C GLY A 131 1.34 11.65 17.10
N GLY A 132 2.50 12.22 17.43
CA GLY A 132 3.01 12.33 18.80
C GLY A 132 3.53 11.03 19.45
N GLY A 133 3.61 9.92 18.70
CA GLY A 133 4.13 8.64 19.20
C GLY A 133 5.54 8.35 18.70
N TRP A 134 6.56 8.61 19.52
CA TRP A 134 7.95 8.30 19.16
C TRP A 134 8.22 6.79 19.20
N PRO A 135 8.97 6.24 18.23
CA PRO A 135 9.32 4.83 18.23
C PRO A 135 10.20 4.48 19.44
N THR A 136 10.01 3.27 19.96
CA THR A 136 10.88 2.69 20.98
C THR A 136 12.27 2.40 20.43
N LEU A 137 13.28 2.26 21.29
CA LEU A 137 14.66 1.94 20.88
C LEU A 137 14.73 0.67 20.00
N ARG A 138 13.91 -0.35 20.31
CA ARG A 138 13.83 -1.58 19.51
C ARG A 138 13.26 -1.31 18.11
N GLN A 139 12.25 -0.43 17.99
CA GLN A 139 11.69 -0.04 16.70
C GLN A 139 12.70 0.77 15.88
N TRP A 140 13.46 1.68 16.52
CA TRP A 140 14.53 2.42 15.84
C TRP A 140 15.60 1.51 15.24
N VAL A 141 16.06 0.50 15.99
CA VAL A 141 16.99 -0.51 15.46
C VAL A 141 16.38 -1.23 14.25
N GLY A 142 15.11 -1.61 14.33
CA GLY A 142 14.38 -2.22 13.20
C GLY A 142 14.31 -1.31 11.96
N LEU A 143 14.04 -0.01 12.14
CA LEU A 143 14.00 0.96 11.04
C LEU A 143 15.37 1.11 10.36
N VAL A 144 16.45 1.19 11.15
CA VAL A 144 17.82 1.27 10.61
C VAL A 144 18.16 0.00 9.82
N LEU A 145 17.85 -1.18 10.36
CA LEU A 145 18.07 -2.44 9.65
C LEU A 145 17.28 -2.53 8.35
N ALA A 146 16.04 -2.05 8.32
CA ALA A 146 15.23 -1.98 7.11
C ALA A 146 15.89 -1.07 6.05
N LEU A 147 16.38 0.12 6.44
CA LEU A 147 17.10 1.03 5.55
C LEU A 147 18.38 0.39 4.99
N CYS A 148 19.17 -0.29 5.83
CA CYS A 148 20.36 -1.01 5.41
C CYS A 148 20.03 -2.13 4.41
N ALA A 149 18.97 -2.89 4.64
CA ALA A 149 18.54 -3.95 3.72
C ALA A 149 18.19 -3.38 2.34
N VAL A 150 17.45 -2.26 2.29
CA VAL A 150 17.13 -1.61 1.02
C VAL A 150 18.38 -1.06 0.33
N TRP A 151 19.29 -0.44 1.08
CA TRP A 151 20.56 0.06 0.54
C TRP A 151 21.40 -1.06 -0.08
N LEU A 152 21.51 -2.22 0.57
CA LEU A 152 22.26 -3.37 0.05
C LEU A 152 21.65 -3.93 -1.23
N VAL A 153 20.32 -4.11 -1.27
CA VAL A 153 19.63 -4.66 -2.45
C VAL A 153 19.66 -3.70 -3.64
N VAL A 154 19.50 -2.39 -3.38
CA VAL A 154 19.58 -1.36 -4.43
C VAL A 154 21.02 -1.12 -4.89
N GLY A 155 22.00 -1.14 -3.99
CA GLY A 155 23.42 -0.98 -4.30
C GLY A 155 24.03 -2.20 -5.01
N GLY A 156 23.48 -3.40 -4.80
CA GLY A 156 23.88 -4.63 -5.47
C GLY A 156 23.55 -4.70 -6.97
N ARG A 157 22.84 -3.71 -7.54
CA ARG A 157 22.50 -3.62 -8.97
C ARG A 157 23.71 -3.68 -9.92
N GLY A 158 24.93 -3.52 -9.42
CA GLY A 158 26.17 -3.61 -10.20
C GLY A 158 26.81 -5.00 -10.31
N GLN A 159 26.30 -6.05 -9.67
CA GLN A 159 27.00 -7.36 -9.59
C GLN A 159 26.36 -8.51 -10.36
N ILE A 160 25.26 -8.29 -11.07
CA ILE A 160 24.69 -9.28 -11.99
C ILE A 160 24.78 -8.70 -13.40
N SER A 161 25.98 -8.77 -13.97
CA SER A 161 26.16 -8.68 -15.43
C SER A 161 25.76 -10.02 -16.05
N PRO A 162 25.19 -10.04 -17.28
CA PRO A 162 24.93 -11.28 -18.00
C PRO A 162 26.19 -12.12 -18.21
#